data_AF-A0A2N1RYE9-F1
#
_entry.id   AF-A0A2N1RYE9-F1
#
_cell.length_a   1.000
_cell.length_b   1.000
_cell.length_c   1.000
_cell.angle_alpha   90.00
_cell.angle_beta   90.00
_cell.angle_gamma   90.00
#
_symmetry.space_group_name_H-M   'P 1'
#
loop_
_entity.id
_entity.type
_entity.pdbx_description
1 polymer ?
#
loop_
_entity_poly.entity_id
_entity_poly.type
_entity_poly.pdbx_seq_one_letter_code
_entity_poly.pdbx_strand_id
1 'polypeptide(L)'
;MIEGSDYQRTIAIMCRDFLDQVDDIPGLANENDLLDRITSVIIEDGDDNLFHIRNLQNHLYKYELKLLSLYSKNPDNTRLDALYRKSASLKEMCANLTEKTGD
;
A
#
# COMPACT_ATOMS: atom_id res chain seq x y z
N MET A 1 11.22 -18.55 -11.69
CA MET A 1 10.34 -17.43 -11.30
C MET A 1 9.77 -17.65 -9.91
N ILE A 2 10.62 -17.75 -8.87
CA ILE A 2 10.16 -18.00 -7.49
C ILE A 2 10.31 -16.71 -6.66
N GLU A 3 11.40 -15.96 -6.87
CA GLU A 3 11.70 -14.73 -6.13
C GLU A 3 10.65 -13.60 -6.31
N GLY A 4 10.00 -13.52 -7.47
CA GLY A 4 8.97 -12.50 -7.74
C GLY A 4 7.73 -12.68 -6.87
N SER A 5 7.26 -13.92 -6.69
CA SER A 5 6.06 -14.24 -5.90
C SER A 5 6.27 -14.00 -4.40
N ASP A 6 7.45 -14.34 -3.87
CA ASP A 6 7.77 -14.11 -2.46
C ASP A 6 7.89 -12.61 -2.13
N TYR A 7 8.44 -11.82 -3.05
CA TYR A 7 8.52 -10.38 -2.87
C TYR A 7 7.14 -9.69 -2.97
N GLN A 8 6.27 -10.12 -3.90
CA GLN A 8 4.88 -9.66 -3.98
C GLN A 8 4.13 -9.90 -2.65
N ARG A 9 4.21 -11.12 -2.10
CA ARG A 9 3.59 -11.45 -0.80
C ARG A 9 4.13 -10.59 0.33
N THR A 10 5.44 -10.34 0.34
CA THR A 10 6.07 -9.47 1.35
C THR A 10 5.48 -8.06 1.29
N ILE A 11 5.36 -7.46 0.10
CA ILE A 11 4.72 -6.15 -0.07
C ILE A 11 3.28 -6.17 0.44
N ALA A 12 2.51 -7.21 0.09
CA ALA A 12 1.12 -7.32 0.50
C ALA A 12 0.94 -7.44 2.02
N ILE A 13 1.80 -8.23 2.70
CA ILE A 13 1.81 -8.34 4.17
C ILE A 13 2.15 -7.00 4.81
N MET A 14 3.19 -6.31 4.33
CA MET A 14 3.56 -5.00 4.85
C MET A 14 2.45 -3.96 4.66
N CYS A 15 1.67 -4.08 3.59
CA CYS A 15 0.48 -3.26 3.39
C CYS A 15 -0.60 -3.57 4.44
N ARG A 16 -0.90 -4.84 4.74
CA ARG A 16 -1.87 -5.19 5.80
C ARG A 16 -1.46 -4.67 7.16
N ASP A 17 -0.19 -4.85 7.53
CA ASP A 17 0.36 -4.29 8.78
C ASP A 17 0.23 -2.77 8.85
N PHE A 18 0.24 -2.09 7.69
CA PHE A 18 -0.01 -0.66 7.59
C PHE A 18 -1.50 -0.32 7.74
N LEU A 19 -2.41 -1.11 7.17
CA LEU A 19 -3.86 -0.91 7.30
C LEU A 19 -4.31 -0.96 8.76
N ASP A 20 -3.75 -1.88 9.55
CA ASP A 20 -4.00 -1.97 10.99
C ASP A 20 -3.58 -0.69 11.75
N GLN A 21 -2.56 0.02 11.27
CA GLN A 21 -2.05 1.24 11.90
C GLN A 21 -2.89 2.48 11.60
N VAL A 22 -3.78 2.39 10.62
CA VAL A 22 -4.61 3.50 10.12
C VAL A 22 -6.10 3.24 10.27
N ASP A 23 -6.50 2.11 10.84
CA ASP A 23 -7.90 1.68 11.01
C ASP A 23 -8.74 2.65 11.85
N ASP A 24 -8.13 3.29 12.84
CA ASP A 24 -8.78 4.27 13.72
C ASP A 24 -8.87 5.68 13.10
N ILE A 25 -8.34 5.90 11.89
CA ILE A 25 -8.36 7.22 11.23
C ILE A 25 -9.69 7.41 10.49
N PRO A 26 -10.54 8.36 10.92
CA PRO A 26 -11.83 8.57 10.27
C PRO A 26 -11.68 8.98 8.81
N GLY A 27 -12.50 8.38 7.94
CA GLY A 27 -12.54 8.72 6.51
C GLY A 27 -11.58 7.91 5.62
N LEU A 28 -10.91 6.91 6.17
CA LEU A 28 -10.06 5.97 5.41
C LEU A 28 -10.62 4.54 5.32
N ALA A 29 -11.71 4.22 6.03
CA ALA A 29 -12.27 2.87 6.11
C ALA A 29 -12.55 2.21 4.74
N ASN A 30 -13.15 2.95 3.80
CA ASN A 30 -13.44 2.42 2.46
C ASN A 30 -12.17 2.08 1.68
N GLU A 31 -11.10 2.88 1.84
CA GLU A 31 -9.83 2.59 1.20
C GLU A 31 -9.08 1.45 1.89
N ASN A 32 -9.19 1.32 3.21
CA ASN A 32 -8.69 0.18 3.96
C ASN A 32 -9.31 -1.12 3.47
N ASP A 33 -10.64 -1.19 3.38
CA ASP A 33 -11.35 -2.38 2.91
C ASP A 33 -10.92 -2.80 1.50
N LEU A 34 -10.69 -1.83 0.61
CA LEU A 34 -10.25 -2.11 -0.76
C LEU A 34 -8.80 -2.61 -0.78
N LEU A 35 -7.91 -2.00 -0.01
CA LEU A 35 -6.51 -2.41 0.09
C LEU A 35 -6.37 -3.79 0.77
N ASP A 36 -7.16 -4.09 1.80
CA ASP A 36 -7.16 -5.40 2.48
C ASP A 36 -7.61 -6.52 1.53
N ARG A 37 -8.62 -6.26 0.69
CA ARG A 37 -9.04 -7.22 -0.35
C ARG A 37 -7.95 -7.47 -1.38
N ILE A 38 -7.30 -6.42 -1.89
CA ILE A 38 -6.22 -6.55 -2.88
C ILE A 38 -5.04 -7.34 -2.29
N THR A 39 -4.64 -7.01 -1.06
CA THR A 39 -3.52 -7.67 -0.39
C THR A 39 -3.83 -9.12 -0.05
N SER A 40 -5.07 -9.44 0.34
CA SER A 40 -5.51 -10.82 0.57
C SER A 40 -5.38 -11.68 -0.69
N VAL A 41 -5.83 -11.17 -1.86
CA VAL A 41 -5.68 -11.89 -3.13
C VAL A 41 -4.20 -12.15 -3.46
N ILE A 42 -3.32 -11.16 -3.29
CA ILE A 42 -1.88 -11.35 -3.54
C ILE A 42 -1.27 -12.41 -2.60
N ILE A 43 -1.68 -12.42 -1.33
CA ILE A 43 -1.16 -13.35 -0.33
C ILE A 43 -1.63 -14.78 -0.61
N GLU A 44 -2.92 -14.95 -0.85
CA GLU A 44 -3.60 -16.25 -0.95
C GLU A 44 -3.42 -16.87 -2.34
N ASP A 45 -3.64 -16.09 -3.39
CA ASP A 45 -3.70 -16.58 -4.77
C ASP A 45 -2.44 -16.24 -5.59
N GLY A 46 -1.67 -15.23 -5.16
CA GLY A 46 -0.53 -14.71 -5.92
C GLY A 46 -0.94 -13.70 -7.00
N ASP A 47 0.05 -13.19 -7.76
CA ASP A 47 -0.17 -12.16 -8.77
C ASP A 47 0.78 -12.32 -9.97
N ASP A 48 0.51 -13.33 -10.80
CA ASP A 48 1.38 -13.78 -11.89
C ASP A 48 1.74 -12.69 -12.91
N ASN A 49 0.85 -11.72 -13.14
CA ASN A 49 1.02 -10.65 -14.13
C ASN A 49 1.21 -9.25 -13.50
N LEU A 50 1.43 -9.18 -12.18
CA LEU A 50 1.54 -7.93 -11.42
C LEU A 50 0.29 -7.04 -11.51
N PHE A 51 -0.88 -7.60 -11.86
CA PHE A 51 -2.12 -6.83 -11.96
C PHE A 51 -2.55 -6.29 -10.60
N HIS A 52 -2.54 -7.14 -9.58
CA HIS A 52 -2.93 -6.76 -8.23
C HIS A 52 -1.90 -5.81 -7.59
N ILE A 53 -0.61 -5.97 -7.86
CA ILE A 53 0.45 -5.03 -7.43
C ILE A 53 0.27 -3.65 -8.08
N ARG A 54 -0.03 -3.57 -9.38
CA ARG A 54 -0.31 -2.27 -10.03
C ARG A 54 -1.56 -1.61 -9.44
N ASN A 55 -2.59 -2.39 -9.14
CA ASN A 55 -3.77 -1.86 -8.45
C ASN A 55 -3.43 -1.38 -7.04
N LEU A 56 -2.65 -2.16 -6.29
CA LEU A 56 -2.16 -1.82 -4.96
C LEU A 56 -1.39 -0.49 -4.98
N GLN A 57 -0.46 -0.30 -5.91
CA GLN A 57 0.27 0.95 -6.13
C GLN A 57 -0.67 2.15 -6.34
N ASN A 58 -1.66 2.00 -7.23
CA ASN A 58 -2.61 3.07 -7.54
C ASN A 58 -3.47 3.45 -6.32
N HIS A 59 -3.87 2.46 -5.53
CA HIS A 59 -4.63 2.70 -4.31
C HIS A 59 -3.77 3.31 -3.21
N LEU A 60 -2.52 2.86 -3.04
CA LEU A 60 -1.55 3.46 -2.12
C LEU A 60 -1.24 4.92 -2.48
N TYR A 61 -1.21 5.27 -3.78
CA TYR A 61 -1.05 6.67 -4.20
C TYR A 61 -2.24 7.54 -3.76
N LYS A 62 -3.48 7.06 -3.94
CA LYS A 62 -4.67 7.76 -3.44
C LYS A 62 -4.64 7.89 -1.92
N TYR A 63 -4.21 6.82 -1.24
CA TYR A 63 -4.10 6.77 0.21
C TYR A 63 -3.08 7.79 0.75
N GLU A 64 -1.91 7.85 0.12
CA GLU A 64 -0.84 8.81 0.39
C GLU A 64 -1.34 10.25 0.26
N LEU A 65 -2.08 10.58 -0.80
CA LEU A 65 -2.66 11.93 -0.98
C LEU A 65 -3.66 12.30 0.12
N LYS A 66 -4.46 11.34 0.59
CA LYS A 66 -5.38 11.57 1.72
C LYS A 66 -4.62 11.82 3.02
N LEU A 67 -3.61 11.01 3.32
CA LEU A 67 -2.75 11.18 4.49
C LEU A 67 -2.01 12.52 4.45
N LEU A 68 -1.50 12.92 3.28
CA LEU A 68 -0.87 14.22 3.10
C LEU A 68 -1.86 15.36 3.37
N SER A 69 -3.11 15.24 2.93
CA SER A 69 -4.16 16.23 3.21
C SER A 69 -4.47 16.32 4.71
N LEU A 70 -4.54 15.19 5.41
CA LEU A 70 -4.76 15.13 6.86
C LEU A 70 -3.58 15.73 7.63
N TYR A 71 -2.36 15.38 7.25
CA TYR A 71 -1.12 15.90 7.82
C TYR A 71 -0.98 17.41 7.59
N SER A 72 -1.29 17.89 6.39
CA SER A 72 -1.23 19.33 6.07
C SER A 72 -2.18 20.18 6.92
N LYS A 73 -3.26 19.59 7.44
CA LYS A 73 -4.19 20.24 8.38
C LYS A 73 -3.73 20.15 9.84
N ASN A 74 -2.81 19.24 10.15
CA ASN A 74 -2.29 18.96 11.49
C ASN A 74 -0.77 18.70 11.44
N PRO A 75 0.06 19.71 11.09
CA PRO A 75 1.47 19.50 10.77
C PRO A 75 2.32 19.03 11.96
N ASP A 76 1.86 19.25 13.20
CA ASP A 76 2.57 18.77 14.40
C ASP A 76 2.24 17.31 14.75
N ASN A 77 1.36 16.65 13.99
CA ASN A 77 0.99 15.27 14.21
C ASN A 77 2.02 14.32 13.57
N THR A 78 3.01 13.95 14.37
CA THR A 78 4.11 13.04 13.98
C THR A 78 3.63 11.66 13.53
N ARG A 79 2.49 11.19 14.04
CA ARG A 79 1.88 9.93 13.60
C ARG A 79 1.40 10.04 12.15
N LEU A 80 0.77 11.14 11.76
CA LEU A 80 0.32 11.34 10.37
C LEU A 80 1.50 11.47 9.39
N ASP A 81 2.59 12.13 9.78
CA ASP A 81 3.82 12.17 8.97
C ASP A 81 4.41 10.77 8.78
N ALA A 82 4.51 9.98 9.85
CA ALA A 82 5.02 8.62 9.80
C ALA A 82 4.17 7.72 8.89
N LEU A 83 2.85 7.80 8.99
CA LEU A 83 1.92 7.05 8.16
C LEU A 83 1.98 7.48 6.68
N TYR A 84 2.07 8.79 6.41
CA TYR A 84 2.25 9.32 5.06
C TYR A 84 3.52 8.77 4.40
N ARG A 85 4.66 8.85 5.11
CA ARG A 85 5.95 8.32 4.62
C ARG A 85 5.91 6.81 4.41
N LYS A 86 5.24 6.07 5.30
CA LYS A 86 5.07 4.62 5.17
C LYS A 86 4.24 4.26 3.93
N SER A 87 3.13 4.96 3.69
CA SER A 87 2.32 4.78 2.47
C SER A 87 3.13 5.06 1.20
N ALA A 88 3.94 6.13 1.20
CA ALA A 88 4.80 6.47 0.06
C ALA A 88 5.87 5.38 -0.21
N SER A 89 6.48 4.84 0.85
CA SER A 89 7.46 3.75 0.73
C SER A 89 6.83 2.46 0.19
N LEU A 90 5.64 2.08 0.68
CA LEU A 90 4.91 0.90 0.16
C LEU A 90 4.55 1.07 -1.32
N LYS A 91 4.11 2.27 -1.73
CA LYS A 91 3.85 2.60 -3.14
C LYS A 91 5.11 2.45 -3.98
N GLU A 92 6.24 2.96 -3.49
CA GLU A 92 7.53 2.87 -4.18
C GLU A 92 8.00 1.41 -4.33
N MET A 93 7.80 0.57 -3.32
CA MET A 93 8.09 -0.87 -3.43
C MET A 93 7.26 -1.53 -4.55
N CYS A 94 5.98 -1.18 -4.67
CA CYS A 94 5.14 -1.65 -5.77
C CYS A 94 5.65 -1.16 -7.12
N ALA A 95 5.97 0.13 -7.24
CA ALA A 95 6.49 0.74 -8.47
C ALA A 95 7.77 0.04 -8.92
N ASN A 96 8.74 -0.10 -8.03
CA ASN A 96 10.02 -0.76 -8.27
C ASN A 96 9.84 -2.21 -8.77
N LEU A 97 8.85 -2.93 -8.24
CA LEU A 97 8.55 -4.28 -8.70
C LEU A 97 7.96 -4.27 -10.12
N THR A 98 7.05 -3.34 -10.41
CA THR A 98 6.38 -3.27 -11.71
C THR A 98 7.26 -2.73 -12.83
N GLU A 99 8.18 -1.81 -12.53
CA GLU A 99 9.10 -1.21 -13.50
C GLU A 99 10.26 -2.14 -13.84
N LYS A 100 10.75 -2.94 -12.88
CA LYS A 100 11.79 -3.96 -13.12
C LYS A 100 11.34 -5.12 -14.00
N THR A 101 10.02 -5.31 -14.17
CA THR A 101 9.44 -6.42 -14.93
C THR A 101 8.90 -5.97 -16.29
N GLY A 102 9.18 -4.71 -16.69
CA GLY A 102 8.71 -4.08 -17.91
C GLY A 102 9.72 -4.00 -19.06
N ASP A 103 10.87 -4.67 -18.96
CA ASP A 103 11.87 -4.86 -20.03
C ASP A 103 11.85 -6.30 -20.56
#